data_AF-A0A652KFH0-F1
#
_entry.id   AF-A0A652KFH0-F1
#
_cell.length_a   1.000
_cell.length_b   1.000
_cell.length_c   1.000
_cell.angle_alpha   90.00
_cell.angle_beta   90.00
_cell.angle_gamma   90.00
#
_symmetry.space_group_name_H-M   'P 1'
#
loop_
_entity.id
_entity.type
_entity.pdbx_description
1 polymer ?
#
loop_
_entity_poly.entity_id
_entity_poly.type
_entity_poly.pdbx_seq_one_letter_code
_entity_poly.pdbx_strand_id
1 'polypeptide(L)'
;MTWTVQVPRRLYPEFAHLSPDGRRAVHDALAALAEDPRSPASSAEPVQAIELRRLTTRPTTDTGVTITLLYRVHPPLGRAKTGRVEIVFIIVGP
;
A
#
# COMPACT_ATOMS: atom_id res chain seq x y z
N MET A 1 -14.98 5.27 -7.51
CA MET A 1 -15.41 4.96 -6.13
C MET A 1 -14.22 5.30 -5.25
N THR A 2 -14.34 6.18 -4.25
CA THR A 2 -13.18 6.70 -3.50
C THR A 2 -12.86 5.80 -2.31
N TRP A 3 -11.61 5.36 -2.19
CA TRP A 3 -11.14 4.47 -1.12
C TRP A 3 -10.43 5.24 -0.02
N THR A 4 -10.65 4.84 1.25
CA THR A 4 -9.93 5.42 2.38
C THR A 4 -8.72 4.55 2.72
N VAL A 5 -7.53 5.13 2.61
CA VAL A 5 -6.26 4.50 2.98
C VAL A 5 -5.98 4.79 4.45
N GLN A 6 -5.79 3.74 5.25
CA GLN A 6 -5.44 3.87 6.67
C GLN A 6 -4.02 3.38 6.92
N VAL A 7 -3.20 4.27 7.50
CA VAL A 7 -1.83 3.96 7.91
C VAL A 7 -1.78 3.90 9.44
N PRO A 8 -1.54 2.73 10.05
CA PRO A 8 -1.42 2.59 11.49
C PRO A 8 -0.29 3.45 12.08
N ARG A 9 -0.52 4.07 13.24
CA ARG A 9 0.48 4.93 13.92
C ARG A 9 1.80 4.24 14.20
N ARG A 10 1.78 2.92 14.43
CA ARG A 10 2.99 2.12 14.66
C ARG A 10 3.96 2.15 13.49
N LEU A 11 3.48 2.45 12.26
CA LEU A 11 4.29 2.52 11.04
C LEU A 11 4.86 3.93 10.78
N TYR A 12 4.55 4.92 11.64
CA TYR A 12 5.00 6.30 11.43
C TYR A 12 6.51 6.49 11.54
N PRO A 13 7.21 5.84 12.50
CA PRO A 13 8.68 5.88 12.55
C PRO A 13 9.31 5.41 11.24
N GLU A 14 8.74 4.42 10.56
CA GLU A 14 9.27 3.84 9.33
C GLU A 14 9.23 4.85 8.18
N PHE A 15 8.16 5.65 8.06
CA PHE A 15 8.11 6.76 7.10
C PHE A 15 9.11 7.87 7.42
N ALA A 16 9.44 8.07 8.70
CA ALA A 16 10.40 9.09 9.11
C ALA A 16 11.85 8.76 8.69
N HIS A 17 12.17 7.48 8.50
CA HIS A 17 13.49 7.04 8.04
C HIS A 17 13.63 7.02 6.51
N LEU A 18 12.56 7.29 5.76
CA LEU A 18 12.60 7.32 4.30
C LEU A 18 13.29 8.58 3.77
N SER A 19 14.02 8.43 2.66
CA SER A 19 14.52 9.57 1.88
C SER A 19 13.34 10.45 1.40
N PRO A 20 13.59 11.72 1.02
CA PRO A 20 12.55 12.56 0.41
C PRO A 20 11.84 11.88 -0.78
N ASP A 21 12.60 11.22 -1.65
CA ASP A 21 12.03 10.51 -2.82
C ASP A 21 11.29 9.24 -2.41
N GLY A 22 11.77 8.51 -1.41
CA GLY A 22 11.04 7.37 -0.82
C GLY A 22 9.69 7.78 -0.24
N ARG A 23 9.63 8.92 0.46
CA ARG A 23 8.36 9.48 0.97
C ARG A 23 7.41 9.86 -0.17
N ARG A 24 7.95 10.41 -1.27
CA ARG A 24 7.16 10.75 -2.46
C ARG A 24 6.59 9.52 -3.14
N ALA A 25 7.41 8.49 -3.35
CA ALA A 25 6.98 7.23 -3.95
C ALA A 25 5.89 6.54 -3.12
N VAL A 26 6.02 6.54 -1.79
CA VAL A 26 4.98 6.05 -0.89
C VAL A 26 3.70 6.86 -1.05
N HIS A 27 3.79 8.20 -1.00
CA HIS A 27 2.62 9.07 -1.15
C HIS A 27 1.87 8.79 -2.45
N ASP A 28 2.59 8.68 -3.57
CA ASP A 28 2.00 8.41 -4.88
C ASP A 28 1.33 7.02 -4.93
N ALA A 29 1.93 6.01 -4.28
CA ALA A 29 1.31 4.69 -4.13
C ALA A 29 0.03 4.74 -3.29
N LEU A 30 0.02 5.49 -2.17
CA LEU A 30 -1.19 5.66 -1.35
C LEU A 30 -2.29 6.40 -2.12
N ALA A 31 -1.93 7.40 -2.94
CA ALA A 31 -2.87 8.11 -3.80
C ALA A 31 -3.48 7.16 -4.86
N ALA A 32 -2.65 6.36 -5.52
CA ALA A 32 -3.13 5.37 -6.49
C ALA A 32 -4.07 4.33 -5.85
N LEU A 33 -3.78 3.88 -4.63
CA LEU A 33 -4.68 2.98 -3.88
C LEU A 33 -6.02 3.64 -3.51
N ALA A 34 -6.03 4.95 -3.26
CA ALA A 34 -7.26 5.69 -2.99
C ALA A 34 -8.18 5.80 -4.22
N GLU A 35 -7.58 5.74 -5.43
CA GLU A 35 -8.29 5.72 -6.71
C GLU A 35 -8.77 4.31 -7.07
N ASP A 36 -7.85 3.34 -7.13
CA ASP A 36 -8.14 1.93 -7.42
C ASP A 36 -7.17 0.96 -6.70
N PRO A 37 -7.63 0.23 -5.67
CA PRO A 37 -6.81 -0.73 -4.94
C PRO A 37 -6.48 -2.00 -5.74
N ARG A 38 -7.10 -2.18 -6.91
CA ARG A 38 -6.89 -3.31 -7.83
C ARG A 38 -6.18 -2.91 -9.10
N SER A 39 -5.38 -1.84 -9.05
CA SER A 39 -4.58 -1.42 -10.20
C SER A 39 -3.71 -2.58 -10.72
N PRO A 40 -3.40 -2.62 -12.04
CA PRO A 40 -2.57 -3.67 -12.64
C PRO A 40 -1.17 -3.80 -12.01
N ALA A 41 -0.70 -2.78 -11.31
CA ALA A 41 0.55 -2.82 -10.57
C ALA A 41 0.47 -3.69 -9.30
N SER A 42 -0.74 -4.00 -8.80
CA SER A 42 -0.97 -4.80 -7.60
C SER A 42 -1.32 -6.26 -7.93
N SER A 43 -0.77 -7.22 -7.17
CA SER A 43 -1.10 -8.64 -7.30
C SER A 43 -1.87 -9.17 -6.09
N ALA A 44 -2.84 -10.04 -6.33
CA ALA A 44 -3.55 -10.76 -5.27
C ALA A 44 -2.67 -11.90 -4.72
N GLU A 45 -2.57 -12.01 -3.40
CA GLU A 45 -1.94 -13.13 -2.70
C GLU A 45 -3.03 -14.13 -2.25
N PRO A 46 -2.79 -15.45 -2.33
CA PRO A 46 -3.83 -16.46 -2.12
C PRO A 46 -4.08 -16.71 -0.62
N VAL A 47 -5.00 -15.96 -0.01
CA VAL A 47 -5.50 -16.24 1.34
C VAL A 47 -7.04 -16.26 1.32
N GLN A 48 -7.65 -17.44 1.46
CA GLN A 48 -9.08 -17.69 1.18
C GLN A 48 -10.09 -17.04 2.14
N ALA A 49 -9.67 -16.42 3.25
CA ALA A 49 -10.55 -15.70 4.18
C ALA A 49 -10.30 -14.19 4.24
N ILE A 50 -9.24 -13.72 3.57
CA ILE A 50 -8.69 -12.38 3.72
C ILE A 50 -7.99 -12.04 2.40
N GLU A 51 -8.51 -11.10 1.59
CA GLU A 51 -7.81 -10.66 0.38
C GLU A 51 -6.51 -9.94 0.80
N LEU A 52 -5.41 -10.68 0.75
CA LEU A 52 -4.06 -10.17 0.97
C LEU A 52 -3.45 -9.85 -0.38
N ARG A 53 -2.70 -8.77 -0.50
CA ARG A 53 -2.13 -8.32 -1.77
C ARG A 53 -0.73 -7.79 -1.54
N ARG A 54 0.09 -7.92 -2.59
CA ARG A 54 1.45 -7.41 -2.63
C ARG A 54 1.58 -6.37 -3.74
N LEU A 55 2.21 -5.25 -3.40
CA LEU A 55 2.56 -4.18 -4.33
C LEU A 55 4.07 -3.97 -4.23
N THR A 56 4.79 -4.13 -5.33
CA THR A 56 6.21 -3.78 -5.43
C THR A 56 6.36 -2.56 -6.32
N THR A 57 7.01 -1.52 -5.81
CA THR A 57 7.28 -0.31 -6.60
C THR A 57 8.32 -0.59 -7.67
N ARG A 58 8.39 0.30 -8.67
CA ARG A 58 9.62 0.39 -9.48
C ARG A 58 10.80 0.80 -8.58
N PRO A 59 12.04 0.48 -8.97
CA PRO A 59 13.24 1.04 -8.36
C PRO A 59 13.14 2.55 -8.18
N THR A 60 13.48 3.07 -7.00
CA THR A 60 13.55 4.51 -6.81
C THR A 60 14.70 5.09 -7.62
N THR A 61 14.56 6.31 -8.11
CA THR A 61 15.56 6.95 -8.99
C THR A 61 16.85 7.33 -8.28
N ASP A 62 16.81 7.53 -6.96
CA ASP A 62 17.92 8.00 -6.13
C ASP A 62 18.83 6.87 -5.64
N THR A 63 18.25 5.74 -5.23
CA THR A 63 18.94 4.65 -4.55
C THR A 63 18.76 3.30 -5.26
N GLY A 64 17.87 3.22 -6.24
CA GLY A 64 17.57 2.00 -6.98
C GLY A 64 16.76 0.96 -6.20
N VAL A 65 16.41 1.25 -4.94
CA VAL A 65 15.75 0.28 -4.07
C VAL A 65 14.29 0.06 -4.48
N THR A 66 13.79 -1.14 -4.23
CA THR A 66 12.39 -1.47 -4.41
C THR A 66 11.66 -1.51 -3.06
N ILE A 67 10.43 -0.97 -3.02
CA ILE A 67 9.58 -1.05 -1.83
C ILE A 67 8.49 -2.07 -2.10
N THR A 68 8.39 -3.08 -1.23
CA THR A 68 7.32 -4.06 -1.27
C THR A 68 6.36 -3.87 -0.10
N LEU A 69 5.10 -3.59 -0.41
CA LEU A 69 4.00 -3.51 0.54
C LEU A 69 3.21 -4.81 0.53
N LEU A 70 2.87 -5.31 1.71
CA LEU A 70 1.81 -6.29 1.87
C LEU A 70 0.64 -5.64 2.59
N TYR A 71 -0.55 -5.82 2.05
CA TYR A 71 -1.74 -5.19 2.57
C TYR A 71 -2.95 -6.11 2.47
N ARG A 72 -3.95 -5.81 3.29
CA ARG A 72 -5.22 -6.51 3.36
C ARG A 72 -6.33 -5.60 2.84
N VAL A 73 -7.20 -6.14 2.00
CA VAL A 73 -8.39 -5.46 1.50
C VAL A 73 -9.60 -5.88 2.33
N HIS A 74 -10.30 -4.88 2.84
CA HIS A 74 -11.58 -5.01 3.53
C HIS A 74 -12.65 -4.43 2.60
N PRO A 75 -13.49 -5.27 1.95
CA PRO A 75 -14.57 -4.76 1.10
C PRO A 75 -15.56 -3.94 1.95
N PRO A 76 -16.26 -2.96 1.35
CA PRO A 76 -17.33 -2.24 2.04
C PRO A 76 -18.38 -3.23 2.56
N LEU A 77 -18.75 -3.12 3.84
CA LEU A 77 -19.78 -3.94 4.47
C LEU A 77 -21.09 -3.15 4.61
N GLY A 78 -22.19 -3.72 4.14
CA GLY A 78 -23.54 -3.18 4.33
C GLY A 78 -23.77 -1.82 3.65
N ARG A 79 -24.21 -0.81 4.42
CA ARG A 79 -24.49 0.56 3.91
C ARG A 79 -23.25 1.42 3.69
N ALA A 80 -22.08 0.99 4.14
CA ALA A 80 -20.83 1.72 3.91
C ALA A 80 -20.50 1.71 2.41
N LYS A 81 -20.25 2.89 1.83
CA LYS A 81 -19.89 3.02 0.40
C LYS A 81 -18.40 2.86 0.11
N THR A 82 -17.58 2.68 1.15
CA THR A 82 -16.12 2.73 1.06
C THR A 82 -15.51 1.52 1.74
N GLY A 83 -14.65 0.79 1.02
CA GLY A 83 -13.82 -0.26 1.61
C GLY A 83 -12.55 0.32 2.24
N ARG A 84 -11.80 -0.53 2.95
CA ARG A 84 -10.57 -0.16 3.66
C ARG A 84 -9.39 -1.01 3.18
N VAL A 85 -8.24 -0.38 3.02
CA VAL A 85 -6.95 -1.06 2.84
C VAL A 85 -6.14 -0.93 4.13
N GLU A 86 -5.64 -2.04 4.64
CA GLU A 86 -4.81 -2.11 5.84
C GLU A 86 -3.41 -2.61 5.47
N ILE A 87 -2.39 -1.77 5.65
CA ILE A 87 -0.99 -2.17 5.44
C ILE A 87 -0.55 -3.12 6.57
N VAL A 88 -0.02 -4.28 6.18
CA VAL A 88 0.44 -5.34 7.08
C VAL A 88 1.96 -5.24 7.26
N PHE A 89 2.73 -5.12 6.17
CA PHE A 89 4.18 -4.90 6.22
C PHE A 89 4.69 -4.00 5.10
N ILE A 90 5.91 -3.47 5.31
CA ILE A 90 6.72 -2.75 4.32
C ILE A 90 8.13 -3.36 4.35
N ILE A 91 8.66 -3.76 3.19
CA ILE A 91 10.02 -4.28 3.03
C ILE A 91 10.76 -3.41 2.01
N VAL A 92 12.00 -3.03 2.34
CA VAL A 92 12.93 -2.39 1.41
C VAL A 92 13.89 -3.45 0.89
N GLY A 93 13.92 -3.62 -0.43
CA GLY A 93 14.80 -4.56 -1.11
C GLY A 93 15.74 -3.83 -2.07
N PRO A 94 16.82 -4.51 -2.50
CA PRO A 94 17.64 -4.03 -3.60
C PRO A 94 16.87 -3.95 -4.92
#